data_AF-A0A382Y8D5-F1
#
_entry.id   AF-A0A382Y8D5-F1
#
_cell.length_a   1.000
_cell.length_b   1.000
_cell.length_c   1.000
_cell.angle_alpha   90.00
_cell.angle_beta   90.00
_cell.angle_gamma   90.00
#
_symmetry.space_group_name_H-M   'P 1'
#
loop_
_entity.id
_entity.type
_entity.pdbx_description
1 polymer ?
#
loop_
_entity_poly.entity_id
_entity_poly.type
_entity_poly.pdbx_seq_one_letter_code
_entity_poly.pdbx_strand_id
1 'polypeptide(L)'
;MLVIPVDDMALRRNLEPLVAKKMLRVFKDGRLDGITFIGHKDVQELYLYPHDTIYRGALPDSSVQVIADIGNVRIHRMNAKVTPLFPLEADMDFSQRWGKFRNPKLSKTNTPKHKFLGQQSLQIKKNMQEDALVYSPSTKHISSQDISFILYGYAGKYQQKSKAGLLVKGDQQAFPLNHLFGVYQENKDDLAWKSIHPFFFFRHLKHEEHFKWQIIFMLFPLNAGLNEIQESLFLREEISYFDGFQGYLLTPMRRSLMTSLPVAE
;
A
#
# COMPACT_ATOMS: atom_id res chain seq x y z
N MET A 1 -6.97 4.25 -6.97
CA MET A 1 -5.52 4.49 -6.98
C MET A 1 -4.96 4.35 -8.39
N LEU A 2 -3.98 5.18 -8.76
CA LEU A 2 -3.25 5.08 -10.03
C LEU A 2 -1.89 4.42 -9.75
N VAL A 3 -1.49 3.45 -10.56
CA VAL A 3 -0.21 2.74 -10.45
C VAL A 3 0.60 2.97 -11.73
N ILE A 4 1.84 3.38 -11.57
CA ILE A 4 2.78 3.62 -12.68
C ILE A 4 4.00 2.70 -12.52
N PRO A 5 4.65 2.30 -13.63
CA PRO A 5 5.76 1.36 -13.60
C PRO A 5 6.96 1.97 -12.86
N VAL A 6 7.75 1.14 -12.18
CA VAL A 6 8.93 1.63 -11.47
C VAL A 6 10.00 2.19 -12.40
N ASP A 7 10.14 1.59 -13.58
CA ASP A 7 11.26 1.91 -14.48
C ASP A 7 10.90 3.01 -15.50
N ASP A 8 9.63 3.41 -15.58
CA ASP A 8 9.19 4.47 -16.50
C ASP A 8 9.36 5.86 -15.89
N MET A 9 10.57 6.42 -16.06
CA MET A 9 10.93 7.73 -15.55
C MET A 9 10.12 8.88 -16.16
N ALA A 10 9.62 8.71 -17.40
CA ALA A 10 8.82 9.73 -18.06
C ALA A 10 7.42 9.81 -17.42
N LEU A 11 6.75 8.68 -17.22
CA LEU A 11 5.48 8.62 -16.51
C LEU A 11 5.65 9.11 -15.07
N ARG A 12 6.73 8.73 -14.39
CA ARG A 12 7.00 9.17 -13.01
C ARG A 12 7.17 10.67 -12.89
N ARG A 13 8.02 11.28 -13.71
CA ARG A 13 8.24 12.73 -13.67
C ARG A 13 6.93 13.53 -13.83
N ASN A 14 6.00 13.03 -14.65
CA ASN A 14 4.78 13.76 -15.00
C ASN A 14 3.56 13.39 -14.14
N LEU A 15 3.45 12.13 -13.70
CA LEU A 15 2.25 11.62 -13.02
C LEU A 15 2.44 11.38 -11.53
N GLU A 16 3.68 11.34 -11.01
CA GLU A 16 3.91 11.04 -9.60
C GLU A 16 3.21 12.02 -8.64
N PRO A 17 3.15 13.34 -8.88
CA PRO A 17 2.35 14.25 -8.04
C PRO A 17 0.85 13.89 -8.02
N LEU A 18 0.31 13.43 -9.16
CA LEU A 18 -1.08 12.97 -9.25
C LEU A 18 -1.27 11.64 -8.52
N VAL A 19 -0.33 10.70 -8.66
CA VAL A 19 -0.32 9.42 -7.93
C VAL A 19 -0.29 9.69 -6.43
N ALA A 20 0.61 10.55 -5.96
CA ALA A 20 0.73 10.94 -4.56
C ALA A 20 -0.57 11.53 -4.02
N LYS A 21 -1.18 12.47 -4.75
CA LYS A 21 -2.48 13.04 -4.41
C LYS A 21 -3.57 11.97 -4.31
N LYS A 22 -3.60 11.01 -5.24
CA LYS A 22 -4.59 9.91 -5.24
C LYS A 22 -4.35 8.92 -4.10
N MET A 23 -3.09 8.61 -3.76
CA MET A 23 -2.75 7.77 -2.61
C MET A 23 -3.19 8.44 -1.31
N LEU A 24 -2.88 9.73 -1.12
CA LEU A 24 -3.31 10.49 0.06
C LEU A 24 -4.84 10.57 0.19
N ARG A 25 -5.58 10.68 -0.91
CA ARG A 25 -7.06 10.65 -0.88
C ARG A 25 -7.62 9.33 -0.39
N VAL A 26 -7.03 8.18 -0.74
CA VAL A 26 -7.48 6.87 -0.22
C VAL A 26 -7.47 6.87 1.30
N PHE A 27 -6.45 7.47 1.90
CA PHE A 27 -6.32 7.65 3.35
C PHE A 27 -7.34 8.65 3.91
N LYS A 28 -7.42 9.87 3.34
CA LYS A 28 -8.31 10.92 3.86
C LYS A 28 -9.79 10.56 3.75
N ASP A 29 -10.17 9.90 2.67
CA ASP A 29 -11.57 9.59 2.35
C ASP A 29 -11.97 8.19 2.87
N GLY A 30 -11.00 7.35 3.24
CA GLY A 30 -11.22 5.95 3.61
C GLY A 30 -11.86 5.12 2.49
N ARG A 31 -11.65 5.54 1.24
CA ARG A 31 -12.32 4.98 0.05
C ARG A 31 -11.31 4.68 -1.04
N LEU A 32 -11.48 3.50 -1.64
CA LEU A 32 -10.76 3.07 -2.82
C LEU A 32 -11.75 2.68 -3.92
N ASP A 33 -11.84 3.50 -4.97
CA ASP A 33 -12.75 3.21 -6.08
C ASP A 33 -12.27 2.05 -6.97
N GLY A 34 -11.00 1.68 -6.87
CA GLY A 34 -10.34 0.65 -7.68
C GLY A 34 -8.90 1.01 -8.01
N ILE A 35 -8.17 0.10 -8.65
CA ILE A 35 -6.77 0.28 -9.04
C ILE A 35 -6.69 0.38 -10.57
N THR A 36 -5.99 1.40 -11.05
CA THR A 36 -5.74 1.63 -12.48
C THR A 36 -4.24 1.60 -12.70
N PHE A 37 -3.78 0.78 -13.63
CA PHE A 37 -2.39 0.67 -14.03
C PHE A 37 -2.18 1.36 -15.37
N ILE A 38 -1.04 2.02 -15.53
CA ILE A 38 -0.64 2.65 -16.78
C ILE A 38 0.73 2.10 -17.16
N GLY A 39 0.94 1.77 -18.43
CA GLY A 39 2.22 1.30 -18.95
C GLY A 39 2.30 1.45 -20.46
N HIS A 40 3.44 1.08 -21.03
CA HIS A 40 3.59 1.01 -22.48
C HIS A 40 2.75 -0.14 -23.06
N LYS A 41 2.08 0.07 -24.20
CA LYS A 41 1.14 -0.90 -24.78
C LYS A 41 1.76 -2.26 -25.17
N ASP A 42 3.07 -2.25 -25.44
CA ASP A 42 3.83 -3.43 -25.88
C ASP A 42 4.38 -4.24 -24.68
N VAL A 43 4.18 -3.77 -23.45
CA VAL A 43 4.54 -4.50 -22.24
C VAL A 43 3.40 -5.47 -21.92
N GLN A 44 3.69 -6.78 -21.99
CA GLN A 44 2.68 -7.83 -21.78
C GLN A 44 2.28 -7.98 -20.32
N GLU A 45 3.21 -7.84 -19.39
CA GLU A 45 2.95 -8.02 -17.95
C GLU A 45 2.91 -6.65 -17.25
N LEU A 46 1.88 -6.41 -16.44
CA LEU A 46 1.84 -5.25 -15.55
C LEU A 46 2.84 -5.45 -14.42
N TYR A 47 4.09 -5.07 -14.69
CA TYR A 47 5.17 -5.13 -13.72
C TYR A 47 4.92 -4.14 -12.58
N LEU A 48 4.83 -4.67 -11.37
CA LEU A 48 4.75 -3.86 -10.15
C LEU A 48 6.15 -3.46 -9.62
N TYR A 49 7.23 -4.05 -10.15
CA TYR A 49 8.61 -3.89 -9.66
C TYR A 49 9.65 -3.97 -10.80
N PRO A 50 10.88 -3.46 -10.64
CA PRO A 50 11.91 -3.46 -11.69
C PRO A 50 12.28 -4.85 -12.22
N HIS A 51 12.61 -4.89 -13.51
CA HIS A 51 12.95 -6.09 -14.28
C HIS A 51 14.17 -6.88 -13.76
N ASP A 52 15.07 -6.22 -13.01
CA ASP A 52 16.42 -6.72 -12.70
C ASP A 52 16.57 -7.39 -11.32
N THR A 53 15.47 -7.60 -10.59
CA THR A 53 15.53 -8.31 -9.30
C THR A 53 14.63 -9.55 -9.29
N ILE A 54 14.94 -10.45 -8.36
CA ILE A 54 14.43 -11.83 -8.12
C ILE A 54 12.89 -11.97 -8.02
N TYR A 55 12.13 -10.93 -8.34
CA TYR A 55 10.71 -10.76 -8.05
C TYR A 55 9.88 -10.59 -9.33
N ARG A 56 9.54 -11.72 -9.98
CA ARG A 56 8.48 -11.74 -11.02
C ARG A 56 7.11 -11.68 -10.37
N GLY A 57 6.69 -10.49 -9.97
CA GLY A 57 5.34 -10.20 -9.52
C GLY A 57 4.45 -9.69 -10.65
N ALA A 58 4.19 -10.50 -11.67
CA ALA A 58 3.20 -10.14 -12.68
C ALA A 58 1.79 -10.39 -12.10
N LEU A 59 0.90 -9.40 -12.21
CA LEU A 59 -0.52 -9.65 -11.96
C LEU A 59 -1.02 -10.65 -13.01
N PRO A 60 -1.79 -11.69 -12.65
CA PRO A 60 -2.41 -12.56 -13.63
C PRO A 60 -3.27 -11.76 -14.61
N ASP A 61 -3.21 -12.08 -15.91
CA ASP A 61 -3.96 -11.36 -16.95
C ASP A 61 -5.46 -11.26 -16.66
N SER A 62 -6.04 -12.29 -16.02
CA SER A 62 -7.45 -12.31 -15.59
C SER A 62 -7.80 -11.24 -14.54
N SER A 63 -6.79 -10.71 -13.83
CA SER A 63 -6.95 -9.74 -12.75
C SER A 63 -7.11 -8.31 -13.25
N VAL A 64 -6.88 -8.07 -14.54
CA VAL A 64 -6.91 -6.73 -15.14
C VAL A 64 -7.67 -6.72 -16.46
N GLN A 65 -8.23 -5.56 -16.80
CA GLN A 65 -8.90 -5.32 -18.07
C GLN A 65 -8.34 -4.06 -18.72
N VAL A 66 -8.09 -4.10 -20.02
CA VAL A 66 -7.75 -2.88 -20.78
C VAL A 66 -8.99 -2.01 -20.85
N ILE A 67 -8.86 -0.73 -20.49
CA ILE A 67 -9.97 0.23 -20.54
C ILE A 67 -9.76 1.35 -21.56
N ALA A 68 -8.51 1.60 -21.97
CA ALA A 68 -8.18 2.58 -22.99
C ALA A 68 -6.73 2.41 -23.48
N ASP A 69 -6.49 2.80 -24.73
CA ASP A 69 -5.16 3.03 -25.30
C ASP A 69 -5.06 4.52 -25.69
N ILE A 70 -3.94 5.17 -25.33
CA ILE A 70 -3.64 6.57 -25.67
C ILE A 70 -2.24 6.62 -26.28
N GLY A 71 -2.17 6.67 -27.61
CA GLY A 71 -0.90 6.55 -28.32
C GLY A 71 -0.19 5.23 -28.02
N ASN A 72 1.00 5.30 -27.42
CA ASN A 72 1.75 4.11 -26.98
C ASN A 72 1.52 3.74 -25.50
N VAL A 73 0.62 4.44 -24.82
CA VAL A 73 0.26 4.17 -23.43
C VAL A 73 -1.00 3.32 -23.39
N ARG A 74 -0.95 2.21 -22.65
CA ARG A 74 -2.10 1.36 -22.35
C ARG A 74 -2.54 1.52 -20.90
N ILE A 75 -3.85 1.63 -20.71
CA ILE A 75 -4.46 1.83 -19.39
C ILE A 75 -5.26 0.58 -19.04
N HIS A 76 -4.89 -0.04 -17.93
CA HIS A 76 -5.58 -1.19 -17.36
C HIS A 76 -6.33 -0.81 -16.09
N ARG A 77 -7.46 -1.45 -15.86
CA ARG A 77 -8.24 -1.39 -14.61
C ARG A 77 -8.16 -2.75 -13.94
N MET A 78 -7.91 -2.80 -12.65
CA MET A 78 -8.06 -4.03 -11.89
C MET A 78 -9.51 -4.50 -11.94
N ASN A 79 -9.72 -5.75 -12.36
CA ASN A 79 -11.03 -6.37 -12.48
C ASN A 79 -11.47 -6.98 -11.14
N ALA A 80 -11.58 -6.13 -10.12
CA ALA A 80 -11.92 -6.56 -8.77
C ALA A 80 -12.94 -5.61 -8.11
N LYS A 81 -13.87 -6.20 -7.36
CA LYS A 81 -14.72 -5.49 -6.41
C LYS A 81 -13.87 -5.11 -5.21
N VAL A 82 -13.94 -3.85 -4.82
CA VAL A 82 -13.25 -3.32 -3.64
C VAL A 82 -14.21 -3.37 -2.44
N THR A 83 -13.77 -3.98 -1.35
CA THR A 83 -14.45 -3.91 -0.05
C THR A 83 -13.47 -3.50 1.05
N PRO A 84 -13.84 -2.60 1.97
CA PRO A 84 -13.01 -2.31 3.14
C PRO A 84 -12.74 -3.59 3.93
N LEU A 85 -11.47 -3.80 4.29
CA LEU A 85 -11.06 -4.93 5.11
C LEU A 85 -11.35 -4.68 6.60
N PHE A 86 -11.35 -3.42 7.00
CA PHE A 86 -11.65 -2.96 8.36
C PHE A 86 -12.77 -1.90 8.29
N PRO A 87 -13.61 -1.78 9.35
CA PRO A 87 -14.52 -0.64 9.47
C PRO A 87 -13.74 0.67 9.47
N LEU A 88 -14.32 1.74 8.93
CA LEU A 88 -13.67 3.04 8.81
C LEU A 88 -13.21 3.57 10.18
N GLU A 89 -14.01 3.35 11.22
CA GLU A 89 -13.71 3.74 12.59
C GLU A 89 -12.43 3.06 13.10
N ALA A 90 -12.21 1.80 12.74
CA ALA A 90 -11.03 1.03 13.11
C ALA A 90 -9.78 1.47 12.33
N ASP A 91 -9.94 2.01 11.12
CA ASP A 91 -8.84 2.62 10.37
C ASP A 91 -8.49 4.03 10.90
N MET A 92 -9.46 4.73 11.50
CA MET A 92 -9.26 6.04 12.13
C MET A 92 -8.65 5.97 13.54
N ASP A 93 -8.96 4.94 14.33
CA ASP A 93 -8.30 4.65 15.62
C ASP A 93 -7.50 3.34 15.57
N PHE A 94 -6.55 3.31 14.63
CA PHE A 94 -5.69 2.15 14.42
C PHE A 94 -4.81 1.82 15.62
N SER A 95 -4.57 2.77 16.53
CA SER A 95 -3.74 2.56 17.72
C SER A 95 -4.28 1.49 18.65
N GLN A 96 -5.62 1.39 18.74
CA GLN A 96 -6.31 0.40 19.56
C GLN A 96 -6.13 -1.02 19.03
N ARG A 97 -5.96 -1.18 17.71
CA ARG A 97 -5.75 -2.50 17.07
C ARG A 97 -4.53 -3.21 17.60
N TRP A 98 -3.51 -2.49 18.06
CA TRP A 98 -2.23 -3.08 18.46
C TRP A 98 -2.14 -3.55 19.92
N GLY A 99 -3.19 -3.35 20.73
CA GLY A 99 -3.24 -3.83 22.12
C GLY A 99 -2.05 -3.41 23.00
N LYS A 100 -1.86 -4.03 24.17
CA LYS A 100 -0.64 -3.82 24.97
C LYS A 100 0.44 -4.79 24.50
N PHE A 101 1.65 -4.28 24.25
CA PHE A 101 2.78 -5.15 23.91
C PHE A 101 3.20 -5.98 25.13
N ARG A 102 3.38 -7.29 24.92
CA ARG A 102 3.81 -8.22 25.97
C ARG A 102 5.28 -8.04 26.34
N ASN A 103 6.11 -7.65 25.38
CA ASN A 103 7.53 -7.42 25.60
C ASN A 103 7.75 -6.07 26.31
N PRO A 104 8.32 -6.05 27.54
CA PRO A 104 8.53 -4.81 28.29
C PRO A 104 9.56 -3.88 27.65
N LYS A 105 10.40 -4.38 26.73
CA LYS A 105 11.35 -3.56 25.95
C LYS A 105 10.68 -2.80 24.80
N LEU A 106 9.40 -3.05 24.55
CA LEU A 106 8.60 -2.33 23.57
C LEU A 106 7.55 -1.48 24.30
N SER A 107 7.44 -0.23 23.90
CA SER A 107 6.37 0.66 24.37
C SER A 107 5.72 1.34 23.18
N LYS A 108 4.42 1.58 23.30
CA LYS A 108 3.66 2.35 22.32
C LYS A 108 3.07 3.58 22.98
N THR A 109 3.08 4.68 22.25
CA THR A 109 2.53 5.96 22.68
C THR A 109 1.78 6.57 21.51
N ASN A 110 0.54 6.98 21.72
CA ASN A 110 -0.15 7.82 20.75
C ASN A 110 0.31 9.25 20.95
N THR A 111 0.87 9.84 19.91
CA THR A 111 1.42 11.20 19.96
C THR A 111 0.58 12.13 19.09
N PRO A 112 0.14 13.28 19.63
CA PRO A 112 -0.45 14.34 18.79
C PRO A 112 0.63 15.08 17.99
N LYS A 113 1.91 14.91 18.35
CA LYS A 113 3.04 15.42 17.57
C LYS A 113 3.29 14.48 16.41
N HIS A 114 3.38 15.07 15.22
CA HIS A 114 3.51 14.40 13.94
C HIS A 114 2.30 13.52 13.63
N LYS A 115 1.31 14.12 12.95
CA LYS A 115 0.06 13.46 12.56
C LYS A 115 -0.03 13.42 11.04
N PHE A 116 -0.37 12.27 10.50
CA PHE A 116 -0.64 12.08 9.08
C PHE A 116 -2.15 12.06 8.82
N LEU A 117 -2.91 11.29 9.60
CA LEU A 117 -4.37 11.27 9.59
C LEU A 117 -4.94 11.32 11.01
N GLY A 118 -6.20 11.73 11.15
CA GLY A 118 -6.88 11.70 12.44
C GLY A 118 -6.24 12.62 13.48
N GLN A 119 -6.27 12.19 14.75
CA GLN A 119 -5.84 13.01 15.88
C GLN A 119 -4.41 12.72 16.36
N GLN A 120 -3.89 11.51 16.14
CA GLN A 120 -2.63 11.04 16.73
C GLN A 120 -1.95 10.02 15.82
N SER A 121 -0.62 10.01 15.79
CA SER A 121 0.16 8.92 15.21
C SER A 121 0.62 7.93 16.29
N LEU A 122 0.91 6.70 15.87
CA LEU A 122 1.48 5.67 16.74
C LEU A 122 3.00 5.78 16.73
N GLN A 123 3.56 6.17 17.87
CA GLN A 123 4.99 6.08 18.13
C GLN A 123 5.28 4.78 18.87
N ILE A 124 6.26 4.02 18.40
CA ILE A 124 6.76 2.82 19.06
C ILE A 124 8.22 3.02 19.43
N LYS A 125 8.53 2.81 20.70
CA LYS A 125 9.90 2.83 21.22
C LYS A 125 10.37 1.40 21.50
N LYS A 126 11.53 1.05 20.94
CA LYS A 126 12.22 -0.23 21.08
C LYS A 126 13.52 -0.05 21.86
N ASN A 127 13.58 -0.62 23.06
CA ASN A 127 14.76 -0.61 23.94
C ASN A 127 15.53 -1.94 23.84
N MET A 128 15.83 -2.37 22.61
CA MET A 128 16.59 -3.57 22.31
C MET A 128 17.31 -3.41 20.97
N GLN A 129 18.47 -4.04 20.81
CA GLN A 129 19.25 -3.93 19.57
C GLN A 129 18.64 -4.77 18.44
N GLU A 130 18.09 -5.94 18.77
CA GLU A 130 17.57 -6.88 17.78
C GLU A 130 16.30 -6.32 17.10
N ASP A 131 16.07 -6.76 15.86
CA ASP A 131 14.81 -6.51 15.16
C ASP A 131 13.66 -7.16 15.95
N ALA A 132 12.50 -6.49 16.02
CA ALA A 132 11.32 -7.01 16.70
C ALA A 132 10.15 -7.12 15.74
N LEU A 133 9.43 -8.24 15.80
CA LEU A 133 8.18 -8.43 15.07
C LEU A 133 7.03 -8.43 16.08
N VAL A 134 6.09 -7.51 15.90
CA VAL A 134 4.91 -7.34 16.76
C VAL A 134 3.67 -7.68 15.96
N TYR A 135 2.82 -8.52 16.52
CA TYR A 135 1.57 -8.94 15.88
C TYR A 135 0.37 -8.22 16.49
N SER A 136 -0.65 -7.94 15.69
CA SER A 136 -1.96 -7.56 16.21
C SER A 136 -2.54 -8.72 17.04
N PRO A 137 -3.25 -8.44 18.15
CA PRO A 137 -3.94 -9.46 18.93
C PRO A 137 -5.05 -10.16 18.14
N SER A 138 -5.56 -9.54 17.08
CA SER A 138 -6.62 -10.09 16.23
C SER A 138 -6.05 -10.71 14.97
N THR A 139 -6.53 -11.92 14.69
CA THR A 139 -6.36 -12.63 13.42
C THR A 139 -7.69 -12.60 12.67
N LYS A 140 -7.66 -12.41 11.35
CA LYS A 140 -8.84 -12.48 10.49
C LYS A 140 -8.74 -13.65 9.52
N HIS A 141 -9.89 -14.23 9.21
CA HIS A 141 -10.01 -15.30 8.23
C HIS A 141 -10.79 -14.78 7.02
N ILE A 142 -10.25 -14.96 5.83
CA ILE A 142 -10.85 -14.54 4.57
C ILE A 142 -10.99 -15.77 3.68
N SER A 143 -12.23 -16.12 3.35
CA SER A 143 -12.48 -17.11 2.32
C SER A 143 -12.45 -16.46 0.94
N SER A 144 -11.64 -17.02 0.03
CA SER A 144 -11.59 -16.61 -1.36
C SER A 144 -11.92 -17.79 -2.27
N GLN A 145 -12.76 -17.58 -3.28
CA GLN A 145 -13.09 -18.63 -4.25
C GLN A 145 -12.08 -18.72 -5.40
N ASP A 146 -11.38 -17.63 -5.68
CA ASP A 146 -10.43 -17.46 -6.78
C ASP A 146 -9.24 -16.61 -6.29
N ILE A 147 -8.29 -16.26 -7.16
CA ILE A 147 -7.17 -15.38 -6.85
C ILE A 147 -7.70 -13.98 -6.48
N SER A 148 -7.75 -13.68 -5.19
CA SER A 148 -8.08 -12.36 -4.67
C SER A 148 -6.82 -11.65 -4.19
N PHE A 149 -6.93 -10.37 -3.86
CA PHE A 149 -5.83 -9.61 -3.30
C PHE A 149 -6.27 -8.80 -2.09
N ILE A 150 -5.33 -8.51 -1.19
CA ILE A 150 -5.49 -7.47 -0.18
C ILE A 150 -4.60 -6.30 -0.57
N LEU A 151 -5.18 -5.10 -0.66
CA LEU A 151 -4.41 -3.88 -0.64
C LEU A 151 -4.30 -3.39 0.79
N TYR A 152 -3.10 -3.34 1.33
CA TYR A 152 -2.81 -2.81 2.65
C TYR A 152 -1.92 -1.58 2.56
N GLY A 153 -2.30 -0.50 3.21
CA GLY A 153 -1.58 0.76 3.20
C GLY A 153 -1.32 1.30 4.59
N TYR A 154 -0.18 1.95 4.77
CA TYR A 154 0.15 2.71 5.97
C TYR A 154 1.06 3.90 5.63
N ALA A 155 1.09 4.89 6.51
CA ALA A 155 2.10 5.94 6.51
C ALA A 155 3.20 5.63 7.55
N GLY A 156 4.45 5.73 7.13
CA GLY A 156 5.62 5.64 8.01
C GLY A 156 6.47 6.90 7.93
N LYS A 157 7.31 7.14 8.93
CA LYS A 157 8.29 8.23 8.86
C LYS A 157 9.21 8.03 7.64
N TYR A 158 9.50 9.09 6.91
CA TYR A 158 10.41 9.04 5.78
C TYR A 158 11.79 8.51 6.20
N GLN A 159 12.33 7.60 5.38
CA GLN A 159 13.59 6.86 5.62
C GLN A 159 13.59 5.89 6.81
N GLN A 160 12.43 5.65 7.42
CA GLN A 160 12.29 4.59 8.41
C GLN A 160 12.38 3.21 7.75
N LYS A 161 13.14 2.31 8.37
CA LYS A 161 13.34 0.91 8.03
C LYS A 161 12.30 0.00 8.68
N SER A 162 11.73 0.41 9.82
CA SER A 162 10.56 -0.22 10.43
C SER A 162 9.34 -0.09 9.53
N LYS A 163 8.62 -1.20 9.35
CA LYS A 163 7.50 -1.34 8.40
C LYS A 163 6.28 -1.94 9.09
N ALA A 164 5.10 -1.56 8.62
CA ALA A 164 3.89 -2.30 8.89
C ALA A 164 3.55 -3.21 7.71
N GLY A 165 2.77 -4.26 7.95
CA GLY A 165 2.30 -5.15 6.90
C GLY A 165 1.33 -6.20 7.40
N LEU A 166 0.98 -7.13 6.51
CA LEU A 166 0.16 -8.28 6.81
C LEU A 166 1.02 -9.54 6.74
N LEU A 167 0.83 -10.42 7.70
CA LEU A 167 1.25 -11.80 7.60
C LEU A 167 0.10 -12.58 7.02
N VAL A 168 0.35 -13.21 5.90
CA VAL A 168 -0.57 -14.12 5.22
C VAL A 168 0.07 -15.50 5.27
N LYS A 169 -0.66 -16.51 5.73
CA LYS A 169 -0.12 -17.86 5.87
C LYS A 169 0.18 -18.46 4.48
N GLY A 170 1.46 -18.64 4.16
CA GLY A 170 1.97 -19.17 2.88
C GLY A 170 3.17 -18.37 2.37
N ASP A 171 3.82 -18.83 1.30
CA ASP A 171 4.94 -18.13 0.65
C ASP A 171 4.43 -17.06 -0.35
N GLN A 172 3.46 -16.26 0.09
CA GLN A 172 2.82 -15.26 -0.74
C GLN A 172 3.57 -13.95 -0.66
N GLN A 173 4.25 -13.62 -1.76
CA GLN A 173 4.98 -12.38 -1.86
C GLN A 173 4.04 -11.17 -2.00
N ALA A 174 4.27 -10.16 -1.16
CA ALA A 174 3.61 -8.86 -1.27
C ALA A 174 4.29 -7.96 -2.30
N PHE A 175 3.50 -7.23 -3.08
CA PHE A 175 3.98 -6.31 -4.11
C PHE A 175 3.80 -4.86 -3.65
N PRO A 176 4.89 -4.08 -3.46
CA PRO A 176 4.75 -2.66 -3.19
C PRO A 176 4.15 -1.95 -4.41
N LEU A 177 3.15 -1.10 -4.19
CA LEU A 177 2.57 -0.26 -5.23
C LEU A 177 3.12 1.15 -5.12
N ASN A 178 3.54 1.71 -6.26
CA ASN A 178 4.05 3.07 -6.39
C ASN A 178 5.19 3.41 -5.41
N HIS A 179 6.41 2.97 -5.71
CA HIS A 179 7.59 3.50 -5.03
C HIS A 179 7.82 4.97 -5.44
N LEU A 180 7.24 5.94 -4.73
CA LEU A 180 7.31 7.36 -5.11
C LEU A 180 8.69 7.97 -4.81
N PHE A 181 9.16 8.84 -5.70
CA PHE A 181 10.32 9.71 -5.52
C PHE A 181 9.92 11.05 -4.87
N GLY A 182 9.27 10.97 -3.72
CA GLY A 182 8.90 12.15 -2.94
C GLY A 182 8.28 11.79 -1.60
N VAL A 183 7.90 12.83 -0.84
CA VAL A 183 7.43 12.72 0.54
C VAL A 183 6.23 13.61 0.79
N TYR A 184 5.48 13.28 1.84
CA TYR A 184 4.43 14.13 2.39
C TYR A 184 5.02 14.88 3.58
N GLN A 185 5.32 16.15 3.38
CA GLN A 185 5.86 17.00 4.43
C GLN A 185 4.72 17.58 5.26
N GLU A 186 4.86 17.53 6.59
CA GLU A 186 3.94 18.22 7.49
C GLU A 186 4.03 19.73 7.30
N ASN A 187 2.88 20.37 7.11
CA ASN A 187 2.75 21.81 7.01
C ASN A 187 1.55 22.28 7.83
N LYS A 188 1.82 22.72 9.06
CA LYS A 188 0.82 23.10 10.08
C LYS A 188 -0.19 21.97 10.35
N ASP A 189 -1.29 21.94 9.62
CA ASP A 189 -2.40 20.99 9.78
C ASP A 189 -2.69 20.16 8.52
N ASP A 190 -1.87 20.29 7.47
CA ASP A 190 -2.01 19.48 6.26
C ASP A 190 -0.67 18.90 5.80
N LEU A 191 -0.75 18.00 4.84
CA LEU A 191 0.38 17.31 4.23
C LEU A 191 0.61 17.87 2.83
N ALA A 192 1.77 18.47 2.63
CA ALA A 192 2.20 18.94 1.33
C ALA A 192 3.05 17.87 0.63
N TRP A 193 2.68 17.51 -0.60
CA TRP A 193 3.53 16.67 -1.43
C TRP A 193 4.78 17.44 -1.86
N LYS A 194 5.95 16.83 -1.66
CA LYS A 194 7.24 17.35 -2.10
C LYS A 194 8.00 16.29 -2.87
N SER A 195 8.27 16.56 -4.15
CA SER A 195 9.14 15.71 -4.96
C SER A 195 10.56 15.74 -4.41
N ILE A 196 11.19 14.57 -4.36
CA ILE A 196 12.60 14.39 -4.06
C ILE A 196 13.22 13.82 -5.33
N HIS A 197 14.08 14.61 -5.95
CA HIS A 197 14.69 14.20 -7.21
C HIS A 197 15.45 12.87 -7.03
N PRO A 198 15.23 11.86 -7.90
CA PRO A 198 15.71 10.49 -7.72
C PRO A 198 17.24 10.37 -7.66
N PHE A 199 17.98 11.35 -8.19
CA PHE A 199 19.45 11.39 -8.12
C PHE A 199 20.00 12.11 -6.87
N PHE A 200 19.15 12.71 -6.02
CA PHE A 200 19.59 13.44 -4.82
C PHE A 200 19.71 12.57 -3.56
N PHE A 201 19.74 11.24 -3.69
CA PHE A 201 20.08 10.35 -2.56
C PHE A 201 21.46 10.67 -1.94
N PHE A 202 22.35 11.37 -2.66
CA PHE A 202 23.73 11.65 -2.24
C PHE A 202 23.97 13.04 -1.63
N ARG A 203 23.01 13.97 -1.69
CA ARG A 203 23.14 15.29 -1.07
C ARG A 203 22.02 15.48 -0.06
N HIS A 204 22.32 15.15 1.19
CA HIS A 204 21.49 15.53 2.32
C HIS A 204 21.40 17.06 2.36
N LEU A 205 20.34 17.62 1.79
CA LEU A 205 19.97 19.01 2.04
C LEU A 205 19.88 19.16 3.56
N LYS A 206 20.69 20.07 4.11
CA LYS A 206 20.69 20.45 5.52
C LYS A 206 19.24 20.55 6.01
N HIS A 207 18.99 19.89 7.14
CA HIS A 207 17.71 19.76 7.84
C HIS A 207 16.68 20.84 7.50
N GLU A 208 15.65 20.45 6.74
CA GLU A 208 14.36 21.11 6.86
C GLU A 208 13.71 20.60 8.15
N GLU A 209 13.30 21.52 9.02
CA GLU A 209 12.76 21.29 10.37
C GLU A 209 11.46 20.48 10.43
N HIS A 210 10.88 20.13 9.28
CA HIS A 210 9.56 19.51 9.20
C HIS A 210 9.64 18.00 9.08
N PHE A 211 8.78 17.32 9.86
CA PHE A 211 8.60 15.89 9.79
C PHE A 211 8.01 15.49 8.44
N LYS A 212 8.47 14.35 7.91
CA LYS A 212 8.12 13.87 6.57
C LYS A 212 7.59 12.45 6.67
N TRP A 213 6.46 12.21 6.02
CA TRP A 213 5.81 10.92 5.90
C TRP A 213 6.06 10.31 4.52
N GLN A 214 6.10 8.99 4.49
CA GLN A 214 6.04 8.19 3.29
C GLN A 214 4.80 7.29 3.38
N ILE A 215 3.95 7.35 2.37
CA ILE A 215 2.82 6.44 2.21
C ILE A 215 3.30 5.21 1.47
N ILE A 216 2.96 4.03 2.00
CA ILE A 216 3.31 2.74 1.42
C ILE A 216 2.01 1.96 1.22
N PHE A 217 1.79 1.48 0.00
CA PHE A 217 0.75 0.49 -0.30
C PHE A 217 1.41 -0.81 -0.72
N MET A 218 0.87 -1.93 -0.26
CA MET A 218 1.32 -3.28 -0.59
C MET A 218 0.11 -4.12 -1.00
N LEU A 219 0.28 -4.86 -2.09
CA LEU A 219 -0.70 -5.78 -2.61
C LEU A 219 -0.29 -7.21 -2.24
N PHE A 220 -1.12 -7.89 -1.46
CA PHE A 220 -0.92 -9.25 -1.03
C PHE A 220 -1.82 -10.17 -1.85
N PRO A 221 -1.30 -11.11 -2.65
CA PRO A 221 -2.13 -12.13 -3.26
C PRO A 221 -2.74 -13.04 -2.19
N LEU A 222 -3.94 -13.56 -2.44
CA LEU A 222 -4.62 -14.55 -1.60
C LEU A 222 -4.87 -15.82 -2.42
N ASN A 223 -4.70 -16.96 -1.78
CA ASN A 223 -5.00 -18.25 -2.41
C ASN A 223 -6.51 -18.51 -2.40
N ALA A 224 -6.97 -19.38 -3.29
CA ALA A 224 -8.30 -19.96 -3.15
C ALA A 224 -8.38 -20.76 -1.83
N GLY A 225 -9.52 -20.69 -1.16
CA GLY A 225 -9.75 -21.29 0.16
C GLY A 225 -9.70 -20.29 1.30
N LEU A 226 -9.40 -20.80 2.51
CA LEU A 226 -9.37 -20.02 3.74
C LEU A 226 -7.98 -19.43 3.97
N ASN A 227 -7.88 -18.10 3.95
CA ASN A 227 -6.65 -17.37 4.21
C ASN A 227 -6.70 -16.77 5.61
N GLU A 228 -5.69 -17.06 6.42
CA GLU A 228 -5.49 -16.44 7.73
C GLU A 228 -4.57 -15.24 7.57
N ILE A 229 -5.02 -14.08 8.06
CA ILE A 229 -4.25 -12.85 8.03
C ILE A 229 -4.10 -12.24 9.42
N GLN A 230 -2.93 -11.67 9.68
CA GLN A 230 -2.64 -10.96 10.91
C GLN A 230 -1.80 -9.72 10.61
N GLU A 231 -2.13 -8.59 11.23
CA GLU A 231 -1.32 -7.40 11.05
C GLU A 231 -0.01 -7.52 11.83
N SER A 232 1.05 -6.97 11.28
CA SER A 232 2.36 -6.99 11.89
C SER A 232 3.10 -5.67 11.76
N LEU A 233 3.90 -5.35 12.77
CA LEU A 233 4.89 -4.28 12.76
C LEU A 233 6.26 -4.91 12.89
N PHE A 234 7.09 -4.70 11.88
CA PHE A 234 8.48 -5.06 11.88
C PHE A 234 9.31 -3.83 12.29
N LEU A 235 9.95 -3.91 13.45
CA LEU A 235 10.60 -2.80 14.13
C LEU A 235 12.12 -2.97 14.11
N ARG A 236 12.81 -2.06 13.42
CA ARG A 236 14.28 -2.03 13.34
C ARG A 236 14.86 -0.89 14.18
N GLU A 237 14.26 0.29 14.09
CA GLU A 237 14.72 1.47 14.83
C GLU A 237 14.25 1.51 16.28
N GLU A 238 15.00 2.27 17.09
CA GLU A 238 14.64 2.60 18.47
C GLU A 238 13.34 3.39 18.55
N ILE A 239 13.06 4.28 17.59
CA ILE A 239 11.82 5.06 17.52
C ILE A 239 11.24 4.91 16.12
N SER A 240 10.03 4.39 16.06
CA SER A 240 9.28 4.23 14.82
C SER A 240 7.95 4.98 14.91
N TYR A 241 7.53 5.61 13.82
CA TYR A 241 6.24 6.26 13.68
C TYR A 241 5.43 5.58 12.59
N PHE A 242 4.15 5.35 12.90
CA PHE A 242 3.16 4.79 11.99
C PHE A 242 1.85 5.55 12.12
N ASP A 243 1.16 5.73 11.01
CA ASP A 243 -0.14 6.39 10.98
C ASP A 243 -0.93 5.94 9.75
N GLY A 244 -2.23 6.25 9.71
CA GLY A 244 -3.11 6.09 8.58
C GLY A 244 -3.06 4.67 8.05
N PHE A 245 -3.58 3.70 8.79
CA PHE A 245 -3.67 2.33 8.33
C PHE A 245 -4.95 2.16 7.51
N GLN A 246 -4.86 1.46 6.38
CA GLN A 246 -5.99 1.20 5.48
C GLN A 246 -5.86 -0.21 4.90
N GLY A 247 -6.97 -0.94 4.84
CA GLY A 247 -7.01 -2.26 4.23
C GLY A 247 -8.22 -2.44 3.33
N TYR A 248 -8.02 -3.04 2.16
CA TYR A 248 -9.09 -3.35 1.21
C TYR A 248 -8.94 -4.77 0.69
N LEU A 249 -10.03 -5.51 0.65
CA LEU A 249 -10.13 -6.78 -0.06
C LEU A 249 -10.55 -6.50 -1.51
N LEU A 250 -9.85 -7.15 -2.44
CA LEU A 250 -10.02 -7.03 -3.89
C LEU A 250 -10.44 -8.40 -4.41
N THR A 251 -11.75 -8.61 -4.53
CA THR A 251 -12.32 -9.87 -4.99
C THR A 251 -12.57 -9.82 -6.50
N PRO A 252 -12.18 -10.83 -7.29
CA PRO A 252 -12.42 -10.86 -8.73
C PRO A 252 -13.88 -10.61 -9.08
N MET A 253 -14.12 -9.73 -10.05
CA MET A 253 -15.45 -9.63 -10.67
C MET A 253 -15.55 -10.76 -11.69
N ARG A 254 -16.45 -11.74 -11.45
CA ARG A 254 -16.73 -12.78 -12.45
C ARG A 254 -17.15 -12.11 -13.76
N ARG A 255 -16.53 -12.51 -14.88
CA ARG A 255 -17.15 -12.28 -16.19
C ARG A 255 -18.48 -13.01 -16.16
N SER A 256 -19.60 -12.32 -16.32
CA SER A 256 -20.81 -13.03 -16.71
C SER A 256 -20.49 -13.63 -18.07
N LEU A 257 -20.48 -14.97 -18.16
CA LEU A 257 -20.61 -15.61 -19.46
C LEU A 257 -21.90 -15.04 -20.05
N MET A 258 -21.78 -14.17 -21.05
CA MET A 258 -22.86 -14.01 -22.01
C MET A 258 -23.00 -15.40 -22.63
N THR A 259 -23.98 -16.16 -22.13
CA THR A 259 -24.50 -17.31 -22.83
C THR A 259 -25.02 -16.77 -24.16
N SER A 260 -24.24 -16.96 -25.21
CA SER A 260 -24.76 -16.94 -26.57
C SER A 260 -25.88 -17.96 -26.62
N LEU A 261 -27.12 -17.48 -26.70
CA LEU A 261 -28.26 -18.31 -27.07
C LEU A 261 -27.92 -18.99 -28.41
N PRO A 262 -28.15 -20.30 -28.56
CA PRO A 262 -28.02 -20.93 -29.86
C PRO A 262 -29.08 -20.32 -30.77
N VAL A 263 -28.64 -19.88 -31.96
CA VAL A 263 -29.53 -19.62 -33.08
C VAL A 263 -30.14 -20.97 -33.44
N ALA A 264 -31.45 -21.11 -33.23
CA ALA A 264 -32.20 -22.22 -33.80
C ALA A 264 -32.35 -21.97 -35.31
N GLU A 265 -31.85 -22.91 -36.11
CA GLU A 265 -32.28 -23.11 -37.50
C GLU A 265 -33.70 -23.66 -37.56
#